data_AF-A0A4D7CBM7-F1
#
_entry.id   AF-A0A4D7CBM7-F1
#
_cell.length_a   1.000
_cell.length_b   1.000
_cell.length_c   1.000
_cell.angle_alpha   90.00
_cell.angle_beta   90.00
_cell.angle_gamma   90.00
#
_symmetry.space_group_name_H-M   'P 1'
#
loop_
_entity.id
_entity.type
_entity.pdbx_description
1 polymer ?
#
loop_
_entity_poly.entity_id
_entity_poly.type
_entity_poly.pdbx_seq_one_letter_code
_entity_poly.pdbx_strand_id
1 'polypeptide(L)'
;MLRRFGLSQAGVAPCEDNAQAVWFDLYNPTPEEDREIELALGISVPTREDMDEIQISNRLYHEDGVTYATASIVVGTTAGTPVLEPLTLILFSGRLVTVRYTEPKPIAQFLSAPASPATACWAQPPFSPR
;
A
#
# COMPACT_ATOMS: atom_id res chain seq x y z
N MET A 1 7.81 -10.81 0.47
CA MET A 1 8.54 -10.02 1.50
C MET A 1 7.58 -9.06 2.16
N LEU A 2 7.24 -9.33 3.41
CA LEU A 2 6.39 -8.51 4.26
C LEU A 2 7.20 -7.48 5.05
N ARG A 3 6.83 -6.21 4.95
CA ARG A 3 7.36 -5.09 5.74
C ARG A 3 6.23 -4.46 6.54
N ARG A 4 6.55 -3.95 7.72
CA ARG A 4 5.59 -3.34 8.64
C ARG A 4 6.10 -1.98 9.07
N PHE A 5 5.18 -1.02 9.13
CA PHE A 5 5.49 0.34 9.55
C PHE A 5 4.46 0.85 10.53
N GLY A 6 4.94 1.42 11.63
CA GLY A 6 4.16 2.13 12.63
C GLY A 6 4.29 3.65 12.48
N LEU A 7 3.55 4.38 13.30
CA LEU A 7 3.69 5.84 13.43
C LEU A 7 4.65 6.18 14.57
N SER A 8 5.65 6.99 14.27
CA SER A 8 6.56 7.60 15.24
C SER A 8 6.45 9.13 15.17
N GLN A 9 7.05 9.85 16.12
CA GLN A 9 7.12 11.32 16.06
C GLN A 9 7.82 11.85 14.80
N ALA A 10 8.71 11.06 14.20
CA ALA A 10 9.38 11.43 12.96
C ALA A 10 8.51 11.14 11.72
N GLY A 11 7.49 10.28 11.83
CA GLY A 11 6.66 9.80 10.74
C GLY A 11 6.58 8.28 10.69
N VAL A 12 6.33 7.74 9.50
CA VAL A 12 6.24 6.29 9.25
C VAL A 12 7.60 5.63 9.43
N ALA A 13 7.71 4.64 10.31
CA ALA A 13 8.96 3.96 10.64
C ALA A 13 8.78 2.43 10.74
N PRO A 14 9.79 1.62 10.40
CA PRO A 14 9.71 0.18 10.53
C PRO A 14 9.34 -0.26 11.95
N CYS A 15 8.47 -1.26 12.08
CA CYS A 15 8.11 -1.86 13.36
C CYS A 15 7.98 -3.38 13.22
N GLU A 16 8.04 -4.11 14.33
CA GLU A 16 7.89 -5.57 14.34
C GLU A 16 6.49 -6.01 14.78
N ASP A 17 5.74 -5.14 15.46
CA ASP A 17 4.45 -5.46 16.06
C ASP A 17 3.26 -5.16 15.12
N ASN A 18 2.48 -6.19 14.79
CA ASN A 18 1.24 -6.09 14.00
C ASN A 18 0.17 -5.21 14.68
N ALA A 19 0.20 -5.07 16.01
CA ALA A 19 -0.74 -4.21 16.72
C ALA A 19 -0.42 -2.71 16.54
N GLN A 20 0.85 -2.37 16.36
CA GLN A 20 1.34 -0.98 16.19
C GLN A 20 1.51 -0.59 14.72
N ALA A 21 1.56 -1.57 13.82
CA ALA A 21 1.66 -1.34 12.39
C ALA A 21 0.40 -0.66 11.85
N VAL A 22 0.61 0.47 11.18
CA VAL A 22 -0.42 1.20 10.42
C VAL A 22 -0.32 0.93 8.92
N TRP A 23 0.85 0.46 8.45
CA TRP A 23 1.07 0.09 7.06
C TRP A 23 1.83 -1.23 6.95
N PHE A 24 1.28 -2.15 6.17
CA PHE A 24 1.87 -3.42 5.80
C PHE A 24 2.19 -3.38 4.30
N ASP A 25 3.43 -3.62 3.92
CA ASP A 25 3.87 -3.68 2.51
C ASP A 25 4.27 -5.11 2.15
N LEU A 26 3.44 -5.76 1.34
CA LEU A 26 3.62 -7.10 0.80
C LEU A 26 4.24 -6.98 -0.59
N TYR A 27 5.56 -7.06 -0.63
CA TYR A 27 6.32 -7.08 -1.89
C TYR A 27 6.67 -8.51 -2.29
N ASN A 28 6.07 -8.99 -3.38
CA ASN A 28 6.17 -10.37 -3.84
C ASN A 28 5.98 -11.34 -2.66
N PRO A 29 4.80 -11.30 -2.00
CA PRO A 29 4.58 -12.06 -0.78
C PRO A 29 4.60 -13.55 -1.03
N THR A 30 4.95 -14.32 -0.01
CA THR A 30 4.72 -15.76 0.00
C THR A 30 3.32 -16.07 0.56
N PRO A 31 2.74 -17.24 0.28
CA PRO A 31 1.44 -17.62 0.83
C PRO A 31 1.40 -17.64 2.37
N GLU A 32 2.55 -17.77 3.02
CA GLU A 32 2.68 -17.69 4.48
C GLU A 32 2.57 -16.24 4.96
N GLU A 33 3.18 -15.29 4.25
CA GLU A 33 3.08 -13.85 4.56
C GLU A 33 1.66 -13.33 4.33
N ASP A 34 0.99 -13.79 3.27
CA ASP A 34 -0.43 -13.48 3.01
C ASP A 34 -1.28 -13.94 4.19
N ARG A 35 -1.21 -15.23 4.56
CA ARG A 35 -1.95 -15.80 5.69
C ARG A 35 -1.66 -15.11 7.01
N GLU A 36 -0.42 -14.68 7.24
CA GLU A 36 -0.07 -13.95 8.46
C GLU A 36 -0.88 -12.67 8.58
N ILE A 37 -1.00 -11.91 7.48
CA ILE A 37 -1.74 -10.65 7.43
C ILE A 37 -3.24 -10.87 7.46
N GLU A 38 -3.73 -11.89 6.76
CA GLU A 38 -5.15 -12.27 6.82
C GLU A 38 -5.58 -12.63 8.25
N LEU A 39 -4.78 -13.42 8.97
CA LEU A 39 -5.05 -13.77 10.37
C LEU A 39 -4.90 -12.58 11.32
N ALA A 40 -3.89 -11.72 11.10
CA ALA A 40 -3.62 -10.59 11.98
C ALA A 40 -4.65 -9.46 11.83
N LEU A 41 -5.19 -9.25 10.63
CA LEU A 41 -6.09 -8.14 10.32
C LEU A 41 -7.54 -8.56 10.08
N GLY A 42 -7.81 -9.85 9.85
CA GLY A 42 -9.14 -10.35 9.52
C GLY A 42 -9.63 -9.89 8.13
N ILE A 43 -8.70 -9.71 7.19
CA ILE A 43 -9.00 -9.32 5.80
C ILE A 43 -8.61 -10.46 4.85
N SER A 44 -9.05 -10.43 3.60
CA SER A 44 -8.49 -11.28 2.54
C SER A 44 -7.43 -10.52 1.75
N VAL A 45 -6.32 -11.18 1.45
CA VAL A 45 -5.25 -10.65 0.58
C VAL A 45 -5.47 -11.22 -0.84
N PRO A 46 -5.72 -10.38 -1.86
CA PRO A 46 -5.94 -10.85 -3.21
C PRO A 46 -4.67 -11.44 -3.80
N THR A 47 -4.82 -12.54 -4.53
CA THR A 47 -3.70 -13.18 -5.22
C THR A 47 -3.31 -12.40 -6.47
N ARG A 48 -2.15 -12.73 -7.05
CA ARG A 48 -1.73 -12.17 -8.34
C ARG A 48 -2.76 -12.41 -9.44
N GLU A 49 -3.30 -13.63 -9.49
CA GLU A 49 -4.29 -14.05 -10.48
C GLU A 49 -5.57 -13.23 -10.32
N ASP A 50 -6.06 -13.07 -9.08
CA ASP A 50 -7.22 -12.21 -8.79
C ASP A 50 -6.96 -10.78 -9.27
N MET A 51 -5.78 -10.22 -9.00
CA MET A 51 -5.41 -8.86 -9.39
C MET A 51 -5.38 -8.66 -10.91
N ASP A 52 -4.94 -9.68 -11.66
CA ASP A 52 -4.87 -9.66 -13.12
C ASP A 52 -6.25 -9.87 -13.77
N GLU A 53 -7.14 -10.61 -13.11
CA GLU A 53 -8.51 -10.89 -13.58
C GLU A 53 -9.53 -9.77 -13.28
N ILE A 54 -9.15 -8.77 -12.46
CA ILE A 54 -10.04 -7.64 -12.15
C ILE A 54 -10.46 -6.90 -13.44
N GLN A 55 -11.76 -6.98 -13.75
CA GLN A 55 -12.40 -6.14 -14.77
C GLN A 55 -12.28 -4.67 -14.37
N ILE A 56 -12.11 -3.77 -15.35
CA ILE A 56 -11.82 -2.34 -15.14
C ILE A 56 -12.79 -1.66 -14.14
N SER A 57 -14.06 -2.11 -14.07
CA SER A 57 -15.07 -1.59 -13.14
C SER A 57 -14.90 -2.02 -11.68
N ASN A 58 -14.21 -3.13 -11.42
CA ASN A 58 -14.04 -3.72 -10.08
C ASN A 58 -12.68 -3.37 -9.46
N ARG A 59 -11.96 -2.39 -10.01
CA ARG A 59 -10.68 -1.93 -9.46
C ARG A 59 -10.82 -1.17 -8.14
N LEU A 60 -12.04 -0.77 -7.77
CA LEU A 60 -12.36 -0.19 -6.48
C LEU A 60 -13.62 -0.86 -5.96
N TYR A 61 -13.53 -1.57 -4.85
CA TYR A 61 -14.66 -2.22 -4.23
C TYR A 61 -14.55 -2.22 -2.71
N HIS A 62 -15.67 -2.51 -2.06
CA HIS A 62 -15.79 -2.55 -0.62
C HIS A 62 -16.49 -3.85 -0.22
N GLU A 63 -15.91 -4.58 0.73
CA GLU A 63 -16.38 -5.87 1.20
C GLU A 63 -16.09 -5.98 2.69
N ASP A 64 -17.10 -6.34 3.50
CA ASP A 64 -16.97 -6.57 4.94
C ASP A 64 -16.24 -5.46 5.73
N GLY A 65 -16.43 -4.20 5.36
CA GLY A 65 -15.78 -3.06 6.02
C GLY A 65 -14.35 -2.79 5.54
N VAL A 66 -13.87 -3.55 4.56
CA VAL A 66 -12.56 -3.45 3.92
C VAL A 66 -12.73 -2.78 2.55
N THR A 67 -11.86 -1.83 2.24
CA THR A 67 -11.83 -1.18 0.92
C THR A 67 -10.63 -1.66 0.13
N TYR A 68 -10.86 -2.13 -1.08
CA TYR A 68 -9.84 -2.62 -2.00
C TYR A 68 -9.75 -1.68 -3.20
N ALA A 69 -8.54 -1.24 -3.53
CA ALA A 69 -8.28 -0.37 -4.67
C ALA A 69 -7.04 -0.84 -5.44
N THR A 70 -7.23 -1.30 -6.68
CA THR A 70 -6.17 -1.77 -7.56
C THR A 70 -5.84 -0.71 -8.61
N ALA A 71 -4.63 -0.16 -8.53
CA ALA A 71 -4.08 0.80 -9.48
C ALA A 71 -3.10 0.11 -10.43
N SER A 72 -3.10 0.51 -11.70
CA SER A 72 -2.05 0.10 -12.65
C SER A 72 -0.88 1.08 -12.57
N ILE A 73 0.31 0.58 -12.28
CA ILE A 73 1.53 1.38 -12.14
C ILE A 73 2.51 1.04 -13.26
N VAL A 74 3.12 2.07 -13.84
CA VAL A 74 4.18 1.90 -14.82
C VAL A 74 5.49 1.52 -14.12
N VAL A 75 6.04 0.36 -14.47
CA VAL A 75 7.37 -0.08 -14.02
C VAL A 75 8.27 -0.37 -15.23
N GLY A 76 9.57 -0.59 -14.99
CA GLY A 76 10.50 -0.95 -16.07
C GLY A 76 10.90 0.21 -16.99
N THR A 77 10.59 1.47 -16.66
CA THR A 77 10.89 2.64 -17.51
C THR A 77 12.38 2.80 -17.85
N THR A 78 13.28 2.23 -17.06
CA THR A 78 14.74 2.29 -17.27
C THR A 78 15.24 1.14 -18.14
N ALA A 79 14.51 0.03 -18.24
CA ALA A 79 14.90 -1.19 -18.96
C ALA A 79 14.44 -1.21 -20.44
N GLY A 80 13.86 -0.11 -20.94
CA GLY A 80 13.48 0.07 -22.35
C GLY A 80 12.04 -0.30 -22.70
N THR A 81 11.39 -1.17 -21.92
CA THR A 81 9.98 -1.54 -22.13
C THR A 81 9.16 -1.26 -20.87
N PRO A 82 8.38 -0.16 -20.83
CA PRO A 82 7.48 0.10 -19.72
C PRO A 82 6.35 -0.94 -19.72
N VAL A 83 6.07 -1.51 -18.55
CA VAL A 83 4.95 -2.43 -18.34
C VAL A 83 4.03 -1.88 -17.26
N LEU A 84 2.73 -2.18 -17.37
CA LEU A 84 1.75 -1.85 -16.36
C LEU A 84 1.59 -3.04 -15.41
N GLU A 85 1.85 -2.81 -14.14
CA GLU A 85 1.71 -3.83 -13.09
C GLU A 85 0.65 -3.38 -12.08
N PRO A 86 -0.19 -4.30 -11.59
CA PRO A 86 -1.18 -3.97 -10.58
C PRO A 86 -0.52 -3.75 -9.19
N LEU A 87 -0.96 -2.70 -8.50
CA LEU A 87 -0.75 -2.46 -7.08
C LEU A 87 -2.11 -2.44 -6.41
N THR A 88 -2.35 -3.32 -5.45
CA THR A 88 -3.56 -3.30 -4.66
C THR A 88 -3.33 -2.63 -3.31
N LEU A 89 -4.21 -1.68 -2.99
CA LEU A 89 -4.32 -1.01 -1.71
C LEU A 89 -5.52 -1.59 -0.98
N ILE A 90 -5.32 -2.03 0.26
CA ILE A 90 -6.37 -2.53 1.12
C ILE A 90 -6.43 -1.63 2.35
N LEU A 91 -7.57 -1.00 2.58
CA LEU A 91 -7.80 -0.10 3.70
C LEU A 91 -8.81 -0.75 4.66
N PHE A 92 -8.39 -0.93 5.89
CA PHE A 92 -9.22 -1.52 6.95
C PHE A 92 -8.87 -0.91 8.30
N SER A 93 -9.88 -0.42 9.03
CA SER A 93 -9.72 0.06 10.41
C SER A 93 -8.55 1.05 10.62
N GLY A 94 -8.34 1.97 9.66
CA GLY A 94 -7.25 2.96 9.71
C GLY A 94 -5.86 2.41 9.39
N ARG A 95 -5.77 1.15 8.94
CA ARG A 95 -4.54 0.49 8.50
C ARG A 95 -4.54 0.35 6.97
N LEU A 96 -3.35 0.42 6.39
CA LEU A 96 -3.11 0.26 4.96
C LEU A 96 -2.33 -1.04 4.72
N VAL A 97 -2.73 -1.81 3.72
CA VAL A 97 -1.95 -2.92 3.18
C VAL A 97 -1.68 -2.65 1.70
N THR A 98 -0.43 -2.79 1.27
CA THR A 98 -0.03 -2.69 -0.13
C THR A 98 0.42 -4.06 -0.63
N VAL A 99 -0.18 -4.55 -1.71
CA VAL A 99 0.16 -5.83 -2.34
C VAL A 99 0.68 -5.58 -3.74
N ARG A 100 1.92 -6.02 -4.01
CA ARG A 100 2.62 -5.74 -5.28
C ARG A 100 3.64 -6.81 -5.61
N TYR A 101 3.80 -7.09 -6.90
CA TYR A 101 4.78 -8.06 -7.41
C TYR A 101 5.99 -7.42 -8.06
N THR A 102 5.99 -6.09 -8.15
CA THR A 102 7.12 -5.29 -8.63
C THR A 102 7.45 -4.18 -7.63
N GLU A 103 8.65 -3.59 -7.77
CA GLU A 103 9.09 -2.45 -6.98
C GLU A 103 8.90 -1.15 -7.79
N PRO A 104 7.74 -0.49 -7.66
CA PRO A 104 7.53 0.77 -8.35
C PRO A 104 8.37 1.87 -7.72
N LYS A 105 8.97 2.73 -8.56
CA LYS A 105 9.84 3.83 -8.11
C LYS A 105 9.22 4.69 -7.00
N PRO A 106 7.92 5.07 -7.03
CA PRO A 106 7.33 5.88 -5.98
C PRO A 106 7.34 5.21 -4.60
N ILE A 107 7.10 3.89 -4.52
CA ILE A 107 7.15 3.17 -3.24
C ILE A 107 8.58 3.10 -2.73
N ALA A 108 9.54 2.75 -3.60
CA ALA A 108 10.95 2.74 -3.22
C ALA A 108 11.42 4.13 -2.74
N GLN A 109 10.99 5.21 -3.41
CA GLN A 109 11.28 6.58 -3.01
C GLN A 109 10.69 6.91 -1.65
N PHE A 110 9.42 6.58 -1.40
CA PHE A 110 8.77 6.82 -0.11
C PHE A 110 9.45 6.07 1.02
N LEU A 111 9.81 4.79 0.80
CA LEU A 111 10.51 3.96 1.79
C LEU A 111 11.95 4.44 2.08
N SER A 112 12.61 5.06 1.10
CA SER A 112 13.97 5.60 1.24
C SER A 112 14.01 7.04 1.76
N ALA A 113 12.88 7.74 1.73
CA ALA A 113 12.82 9.13 2.12
C ALA A 113 13.00 9.24 3.65
N PRO A 114 13.86 10.15 4.15
CA PRO A 114 13.85 10.48 5.55
C PRO A 114 12.45 10.96 5.92
N ALA A 115 11.98 10.54 7.09
CA ALA A 115 10.66 10.91 7.57
C ALA A 115 10.57 12.44 7.60
N SER A 116 9.89 13.00 6.60
CA SER A 116 9.81 14.44 6.43
C SER A 116 8.98 14.98 7.60
N PRO A 117 9.43 16.01 8.33
CA PRO A 117 8.65 16.58 9.41
C PRO A 117 7.27 16.93 8.86
N ALA A 118 6.27 16.18 9.30
CA ALA A 118 4.92 16.15 8.74
C ALA A 118 4.12 17.44 8.98
N THR A 119 4.78 18.59 9.17
CA THR A 119 4.15 19.87 9.55
C THR A 119 4.16 20.92 8.43
N ALA A 120 4.86 20.71 7.30
CA ALA A 120 5.09 21.82 6.36
C ALA A 120 4.08 21.97 5.21
N CYS A 121 3.32 20.94 4.81
CA CYS A 121 2.56 20.99 3.54
C CYS A 121 1.02 20.86 3.63
N TRP A 122 0.42 20.86 4.83
CA TRP A 122 -1.05 20.80 4.98
C TRP A 122 -1.66 22.01 5.71
N ALA A 123 -0.86 22.99 6.12
CA ALA A 123 -1.32 24.14 6.90
C ALA A 123 -1.90 25.32 6.08
N GLN A 124 -2.24 25.14 4.80
CA GLN A 124 -2.94 26.16 4.02
C GLN A 124 -4.19 25.59 3.35
N PRO A 125 -5.41 25.96 3.79
CA PRO A 125 -6.61 25.62 3.06
C PRO A 125 -6.64 26.40 1.72
N PRO A 126 -6.97 25.76 0.58
CA PRO A 126 -6.89 26.38 -0.75
C PRO A 126 -8.01 27.40 -1.05
N PHE A 127 -8.91 27.68 -0.11
CA PHE A 127 -10.03 28.61 -0.36
C PHE A 127 -10.26 29.53 0.83
N SER A 128 -9.88 30.80 0.66
CA SER A 128 -10.44 31.92 1.42
C SER A 128 -11.71 32.38 0.72
N PRO A 129 -12.89 32.38 1.37
CA PRO A 129 -14.07 32.99 0.79
C PRO A 129 -13.89 34.52 0.80
N ARG A 130 -14.07 35.15 -0.36
CA ARG A 130 -14.24 36.61 -0.45
C ARG A 130 -15.63 36.99 0.03
#